data_AF-A0A2G9NG41-F1
#
_entry.id   AF-A0A2G9NG41-F1
#
_cell.length_a   1.000
_cell.length_b   1.000
_cell.length_c   1.000
_cell.angle_alpha   90.00
_cell.angle_beta   90.00
_cell.angle_gamma   90.00
#
_symmetry.space_group_name_H-M   'P 1'
#
loop_
_entity.id
_entity.type
_entity.pdbx_description
1 polymer ?
#
loop_
_entity_poly.entity_id
_entity_poly.type
_entity_poly.pdbx_seq_one_letter_code
_entity_poly.pdbx_strand_id
1 'polypeptide(L)' 'MIPEFVKIAKPLWIDFDSETDVLYISFEKPQNADDSVMQDNILVHKRNGEVVGLTILNASKFK' A
#
# COMPACT_ATOMS: atom_id res chain seq x y z
N MET A 1 -24.63 -1.82 -20.99
CA MET A 1 -23.48 -2.33 -21.75
C MET A 1 -22.23 -1.93 -21.00
N ILE A 2 -21.60 -2.86 -20.27
CA ILE A 2 -20.35 -2.59 -19.54
C ILE A 2 -19.21 -2.85 -20.54
N PRO A 3 -18.27 -1.92 -20.77
CA PRO A 3 -17.18 -2.16 -21.70
C PRO A 3 -16.34 -3.34 -21.22
N GLU A 4 -16.01 -4.29 -22.11
CA GLU A 4 -15.21 -5.50 -21.86
C GLU A 4 -13.74 -5.22 -21.44
N PHE A 5 -13.36 -3.98 -21.15
CA PHE A 5 -11.96 -3.57 -20.96
C PHE A 5 -11.62 -3.06 -19.56
N VAL A 6 -12.35 -3.44 -18.53
CA VAL A 6 -11.85 -3.30 -17.15
C VAL A 6 -11.60 -4.67 -16.55
N LYS A 7 -10.49 -5.29 -16.97
CA LYS A 7 -9.77 -6.19 -16.05
C LYS A 7 -9.34 -5.30 -14.89
N ILE A 8 -10.15 -5.25 -13.83
CA ILE A 8 -9.81 -4.54 -12.61
C ILE A 8 -8.52 -5.21 -12.10
N ALA A 9 -7.39 -4.52 -12.29
CA ALA A 9 -6.18 -4.77 -11.51
C ALA A 9 -6.62 -4.87 -10.05
N LYS A 10 -6.09 -5.84 -9.28
CA LYS A 10 -6.53 -6.14 -7.91
C LYS A 10 -6.85 -4.83 -7.14
N PRO A 11 -7.96 -4.78 -6.39
CA PRO A 11 -8.35 -3.58 -5.67
C PRO A 11 -7.19 -3.02 -4.85
N LEU A 12 -7.00 -1.71 -4.92
CA LEU A 12 -5.95 -0.98 -4.23
C LEU A 12 -6.61 -0.03 -3.23
N TRP A 13 -6.16 -0.08 -1.98
CA TRP A 13 -6.63 0.84 -0.94
C TRP A 13 -5.51 1.80 -0.59
N ILE A 14 -5.79 3.09 -0.70
CA ILE A 14 -4.84 4.16 -0.44
C ILE A 14 -5.47 5.08 0.59
N ASP A 15 -4.73 5.40 1.64
CA ASP A 15 -5.13 6.35 2.67
C ASP A 15 -3.95 7.27 3.02
N PHE A 16 -4.18 8.58 2.99
CA PHE A 16 -3.16 9.57 3.32
C PHE A 16 -3.57 10.30 4.60
N ASP A 17 -2.74 10.17 5.62
CA ASP A 17 -2.86 10.91 6.86
C ASP A 17 -1.98 12.17 6.79
N SER A 18 -2.63 13.32 6.65
CA SER A 18 -1.96 14.61 6.56
C SER A 18 -1.45 15.15 7.91
N GLU A 19 -1.96 14.64 9.03
CA GLU A 19 -1.49 15.03 10.37
C GLU A 19 -0.10 14.44 10.64
N THR A 20 0.11 13.20 10.18
CA THR A 20 1.37 12.46 10.39
C THR A 20 2.29 12.42 9.15
N ASP A 21 1.84 12.93 8.00
CA ASP A 21 2.53 12.85 6.70
C ASP A 21 2.88 11.42 6.30
N VAL A 22 1.89 10.52 6.41
CA VAL A 22 2.01 9.08 6.14
C VAL A 22 1.01 8.63 5.07
N LEU A 23 1.50 7.90 4.07
CA LEU A 23 0.68 7.27 3.02
C LEU A 23 0.65 5.75 3.22
N TYR A 24 -0.54 5.21 3.43
CA TYR A 24 -0.81 3.78 3.52
C TYR A 24 -1.30 3.25 2.18
N ILE A 25 -0.71 2.16 1.72
CA ILE A 25 -1.11 1.47 0.49
C ILE A 25 -1.30 -0.01 0.82
N SER A 26 -2.52 -0.53 0.65
CA SER A 26 -2.79 -1.97 0.80
C SER A 26 -3.20 -2.58 -0.53
N PHE A 27 -2.61 -3.72 -0.87
CA PHE A 27 -2.92 -4.47 -2.11
C PHE A 27 -4.04 -5.51 -1.92
N GLU A 28 -4.52 -5.65 -0.69
CA GLU A 28 -5.57 -6.54 -0.26
C GLU A 28 -6.15 -6.07 1.09
N LYS A 29 -7.40 -6.45 1.38
CA LYS A 29 -8.01 -6.24 2.70
C LYS A 29 -8.71 -7.53 3.17
N PRO A 30 -8.46 -7.98 4.42
CA PRO A 30 -7.47 -7.46 5.37
C PRO A 30 -6.02 -7.75 4.90
N GLN A 31 -5.07 -6.87 5.25
CA GLN A 31 -3.67 -6.98 4.82
C GLN A 31 -2.95 -8.20 5.45
N ASN A 32 -3.24 -8.51 6.72
CA ASN A 32 -2.68 -9.66 7.47
C ASN A 32 -1.17 -9.90 7.27
N ALA A 33 -0.36 -8.85 7.28
CA ALA A 33 1.10 -8.99 7.14
C ALA A 33 1.68 -9.81 8.30
N ASP A 34 2.59 -10.74 8.00
CA ASP A 34 3.34 -11.54 8.98
C ASP A 34 4.76 -11.01 9.21
N ASP A 35 5.25 -10.19 8.29
CA ASP A 35 6.58 -9.58 8.33
C ASP A 35 6.52 -8.13 7.80
N SER A 36 7.49 -7.32 8.22
CA SER A 36 7.65 -5.96 7.71
C SER A 36 9.11 -5.54 7.74
N VAL A 37 9.57 -4.95 6.65
CA VAL A 37 10.96 -4.50 6.50
C VAL A 37 10.98 -3.00 6.20
N MET A 38 11.76 -2.25 6.96
CA MET A 38 12.01 -0.83 6.68
C MET A 38 13.08 -0.70 5.61
N GLN A 39 12.78 0.06 4.56
CA GLN A 39 13.73 0.49 3.54
C GLN A 39 13.62 2.02 3.42
N ASP A 40 14.65 2.72 3.89
CA ASP A 40 14.65 4.18 4.03
C ASP A 40 13.44 4.68 4.83
N ASN A 41 12.51 5.35 4.16
CA ASN A 41 11.27 5.88 4.72
C ASN A 41 10.02 5.09 4.28
N ILE A 42 10.20 3.88 3.76
CA ILE A 42 9.12 3.00 3.32
C ILE A 42 9.16 1.72 4.15
N LEU A 43 8.08 1.46 4.88
CA LEU A 43 7.84 0.19 5.54
C LEU A 43 7.10 -0.74 4.57
N VAL A 44 7.76 -1.83 4.17
CA VAL A 44 7.20 -2.82 3.25
C VAL A 44 6.58 -3.95 4.06
N HIS A 45 5.27 -4.12 3.94
CA HIS A 45 4.53 -5.18 4.62
C HIS A 45 4.45 -6.44 3.75
N LYS A 46 4.77 -7.59 4.32
CA LYS A 46 4.77 -8.88 3.62
C LYS A 46 3.88 -9.91 4.31
N ARG A 47 3.38 -10.85 3.51
CA ARG A 47 2.76 -12.09 3.98
C ARG A 47 3.26 -13.26 3.15
N ASN A 48 3.80 -14.29 3.79
CA ASN A 48 4.41 -15.45 3.12
C ASN A 48 5.47 -15.05 2.07
N GLY A 49 6.21 -13.97 2.33
CA GLY A 49 7.22 -13.42 1.41
C GLY A 49 6.68 -12.53 0.27
N GLU A 50 5.37 -12.44 0.07
CA GLU A 50 4.74 -11.55 -0.90
C GLU A 50 4.45 -10.17 -0.31
N VAL A 51 4.55 -9.11 -1.10
CA VAL A 51 4.24 -7.75 -0.64
C VAL A 51 2.71 -7.54 -0.61
N VAL A 52 2.20 -7.18 0.56
CA VAL A 52 0.75 -7.00 0.82
C VAL A 52 0.37 -5.55 1.12
N GLY A 53 1.35 -4.70 1.42
CA GLY A 53 1.14 -3.27 1.57
C GLY A 53 2.42 -2.48 1.81
N LEU A 54 2.29 -1.15 1.84
CA LEU A 54 3.35 -0.19 2.09
C LEU A 54 2.84 0.87 3.08
N THR A 55 3.72 1.30 3.98
CA THR A 55 3.54 2.54 4.75
C THR A 55 4.70 3.47 4.40
N ILE A 56 4.40 4.60 3.78
CA ILE A 56 5.40 5.56 3.30
C ILE A 56 5.40 6.76 4.26
N LEU A 57 6.52 6.97 4.95
CA LEU A 57 6.73 8.07 5.88
C LEU A 57 7.25 9.30 5.13
N ASN A 58 6.90 10.49 5.62
CA ASN A 58 7.20 11.76 4.95
C ASN A 58 6.71 11.76 3.50
N ALA A 59 5.49 11.27 3.26
CA ALA A 59 4.99 11.00 1.92
C ALA A 59 4.97 12.27 1.05
N SER A 60 4.73 13.44 1.64
CA SER A 60 4.77 14.74 0.96
C SER A 60 6.15 15.13 0.39
N LYS A 61 7.24 14.49 0.84
CA LYS A 61 8.61 14.76 0.37
C LYS A 61 8.98 14.00 -0.89
N PHE A 62 8.19 13.01 -1.30
CA PHE A 62 8.32 12.41 -2.63
C PHE A 62 7.71 13.36 -3.66
N LYS A 63 8.57 14.14 -4.31
CA LYS A 63 8.21 14.98 -5.46
C LYS A 63 8.36 14.23 -6.77
#